data_AF-A0A535X520-F1
#
_entry.id   AF-A0A535X520-F1
#
_cell.length_a   1.000
_cell.length_b   1.000
_cell.length_c   1.000
_cell.angle_alpha   90.00
_cell.angle_beta   90.00
_cell.angle_gamma   90.00
#
_symmetry.space_group_name_H-M   'P 1'
#
loop_
_entity.id
_entity.type
_entity.pdbx_description
1 polymer ?
#
loop_
_entity_poly.entity_id
_entity_poly.type
_entity_poly.pdbx_seq_one_letter_code
_entity_poly.pdbx_strand_id
1 'polypeptide(L)'
;MSGDFAARIGTLRLLGHELRTPLTLIQGYLSLLADDDLGAEERRSACALMGKQCAEMNRLIDTFLDEKSEEEHLALASSQVSLPAAARATPARRSRR
;
A
#
# COMPACT_ATOMS: atom_id res chain seq x y z
N MET A 1 -20.38 -11.24 -0.69
CA MET A 1 -19.12 -11.64 -0.01
C MET A 1 -18.00 -12.09 -0.97
N SER A 2 -18.28 -12.53 -2.20
CA SER A 2 -17.21 -13.06 -3.10
C SER A 2 -16.39 -12.02 -3.89
N GLY A 3 -16.86 -10.77 -4.03
CA GLY A 3 -16.20 -9.75 -4.87
C GLY A 3 -14.94 -9.15 -4.27
N ASP A 4 -14.94 -8.91 -2.96
CA ASP A 4 -13.84 -8.31 -2.19
C ASP A 4 -12.59 -9.21 -2.16
N PHE A 5 -12.79 -10.52 -1.99
CA PHE A 5 -11.69 -11.50 -1.98
C PHE A 5 -10.97 -11.62 -3.34
N ALA A 6 -11.72 -11.61 -4.44
CA ALA A 6 -11.14 -11.69 -5.78
C ALA A 6 -10.31 -10.44 -6.13
N ALA A 7 -10.82 -9.26 -5.75
CA ALA A 7 -10.09 -8.00 -5.91
C ALA A 7 -8.77 -8.04 -5.12
N ARG A 8 -8.82 -8.46 -3.86
CA ARG A 8 -7.65 -8.57 -2.97
C ARG A 8 -6.58 -9.55 -3.47
N ILE A 9 -6.98 -10.69 -4.03
CA ILE A 9 -6.05 -11.62 -4.69
C ILE A 9 -5.45 -10.99 -5.95
N GLY A 10 -6.24 -10.22 -6.71
CA GLY A 10 -5.78 -9.47 -7.87
C GLY A 10 -4.64 -8.52 -7.52
N THR A 11 -4.81 -7.70 -6.48
CA THR A 11 -3.79 -6.74 -6.01
C THR A 11 -2.51 -7.46 -5.55
N LEU A 12 -2.64 -8.55 -4.79
CA LEU A 12 -1.47 -9.36 -4.38
C LEU A 12 -0.71 -9.95 -5.57
N ARG A 13 -1.44 -10.38 -6.60
CA ARG A 13 -0.84 -10.93 -7.83
C ARG A 13 -0.10 -9.85 -8.62
N LEU A 14 -0.65 -8.64 -8.68
CA LEU A 14 0.00 -7.49 -9.30
C LEU A 14 1.29 -7.12 -8.56
N LEU A 15 1.23 -6.93 -7.23
CA LEU A 15 2.40 -6.67 -6.40
C LEU A 15 3.49 -7.73 -6.62
N GLY A 16 3.12 -9.02 -6.59
CA GLY A 16 4.07 -10.11 -6.83
C GLY A 16 4.68 -10.12 -8.23
N HIS A 17 3.98 -9.60 -9.24
CA HIS A 17 4.53 -9.43 -10.59
C HIS A 17 5.53 -8.26 -10.63
N GLU A 18 5.17 -7.13 -10.06
CA GLU A 18 5.99 -5.92 -10.03
C GLU A 18 7.28 -6.12 -9.22
N LEU A 19 7.22 -6.81 -8.08
CA LEU A 19 8.40 -7.17 -7.28
C LEU A 19 9.37 -8.13 -7.99
N ARG A 20 8.88 -8.90 -8.98
CA ARG A 20 9.71 -9.90 -9.67
C ARG A 20 10.75 -9.23 -10.58
N THR A 21 10.44 -8.06 -11.14
CA THR A 21 11.35 -7.28 -11.98
C THR A 21 12.60 -6.79 -11.22
N PRO A 22 12.49 -6.01 -10.12
CA PRO A 22 13.65 -5.57 -9.36
C PRO A 22 14.41 -6.75 -8.76
N LEU A 23 13.73 -7.82 -8.34
CA LEU A 23 14.38 -9.04 -7.86
C LEU A 23 15.23 -9.72 -8.94
N THR A 24 14.71 -9.81 -10.17
CA THR A 24 15.46 -10.39 -11.31
C THR A 24 16.72 -9.58 -11.60
N LEU A 25 16.64 -8.25 -11.54
CA LEU A 25 17.80 -7.37 -11.72
C LEU A 25 18.83 -7.57 -10.60
N ILE A 26 18.39 -7.66 -9.34
CA ILE A 26 19.27 -7.95 -8.21
C ILE A 26 20.00 -9.29 -8.40
N GLN A 27 19.29 -10.33 -8.82
CA GLN A 27 19.88 -11.65 -9.09
C GLN A 27 20.91 -11.61 -10.24
N GLY A 28 20.64 -10.81 -11.27
CA GLY A 28 21.59 -10.57 -12.37
C GLY A 28 22.87 -9.91 -11.87
N TYR A 29 22.76 -8.84 -11.07
CA TYR A 29 23.94 -8.17 -10.48
C TYR A 29 24.69 -9.06 -9.48
N LEU A 30 23.99 -9.88 -8.70
CA LEU A 30 24.64 -10.86 -7.83
C LEU A 30 25.46 -11.88 -8.62
N SER A 31 24.94 -12.34 -9.75
CA SER A 31 25.67 -13.22 -10.67
C SER A 31 26.92 -12.54 -11.24
N LEU A 32 26.81 -11.25 -11.58
CA LEU A 32 27.96 -10.45 -12.04
C LEU A 32 29.01 -10.27 -10.93
N LEU A 33 28.59 -10.03 -9.69
CA LEU A 33 29.50 -9.87 -8.55
C LEU A 33 30.23 -11.18 -8.18
N ALA A 34 29.73 -12.33 -8.60
CA ALA A 34 30.38 -13.62 -8.40
C ALA A 34 31.57 -13.85 -9.36
N ASP A 35 31.74 -13.00 -10.38
CA ASP A 35 32.88 -13.04 -11.30
C ASP A 35 34.14 -12.44 -10.63
N ASP A 36 35.23 -13.19 -10.58
CA ASP A 36 36.49 -12.78 -9.95
C ASP A 36 37.22 -11.67 -10.72
N ASP A 37 36.94 -11.51 -12.02
CA ASP A 37 37.58 -10.49 -12.87
C ASP A 37 36.90 -9.11 -12.77
N LEU A 38 35.81 -8.99 -12.02
CA LEU A 38 35.06 -7.73 -11.88
C LEU A 38 35.82 -6.69 -11.04
N GLY A 39 36.10 -5.53 -11.64
CA GLY A 39 36.86 -4.46 -11.01
C GLY A 39 36.15 -3.82 -9.81
N ALA A 40 36.90 -3.14 -8.95
CA ALA A 40 36.36 -2.53 -7.73
C ALA A 40 35.28 -1.46 -7.99
N GLU A 41 35.44 -0.63 -9.03
CA GLU A 41 34.45 0.38 -9.41
C GLU A 41 33.18 -0.23 -10.00
N GLU A 42 33.31 -1.30 -10.78
CA GLU A 42 32.18 -2.05 -11.34
C GLU A 42 31.40 -2.75 -10.23
N ARG A 43 32.10 -3.38 -9.27
CA ARG A 43 31.49 -3.93 -8.05
C ARG A 43 30.71 -2.87 -7.27
N ARG A 44 31.30 -1.70 -7.04
CA ARG A 44 30.63 -0.60 -6.32
C ARG A 44 29.38 -0.13 -7.07
N SER A 45 29.46 -0.04 -8.39
CA SER A 45 28.33 0.34 -9.25
C SER A 45 27.21 -0.70 -9.22
N ALA A 46 27.54 -2.00 -9.31
CA ALA A 46 26.57 -3.09 -9.21
C ALA A 46 25.87 -3.10 -7.83
N CYS A 47 26.62 -2.93 -6.74
CA CYS A 47 26.06 -2.81 -5.40
C CYS A 47 25.11 -1.60 -5.28
N ALA A 48 25.47 -0.45 -5.85
CA ALA A 48 24.62 0.74 -5.84
C ALA A 48 23.31 0.51 -6.63
N LEU A 49 23.37 -0.18 -7.76
CA LEU A 49 22.19 -0.52 -8.56
C LEU A 49 21.28 -1.52 -7.85
N MET A 50 21.84 -2.55 -7.22
CA MET A 50 21.08 -3.46 -6.35
C MET A 50 20.40 -2.71 -5.21
N GLY A 51 21.10 -1.79 -4.54
CA GLY A 51 20.53 -0.95 -3.49
C GLY A 51 19.32 -0.14 -3.96
N LYS A 52 19.37 0.42 -5.18
CA LYS A 52 18.21 1.10 -5.80
C LYS A 52 17.04 0.16 -6.02
N GLN A 53 17.28 -1.07 -6.50
CA GLN A 53 16.22 -2.05 -6.70
C GLN A 53 15.57 -2.49 -5.37
N CYS A 54 16.37 -2.66 -4.31
CA CYS A 54 15.83 -2.93 -2.97
C CYS A 54 14.95 -1.78 -2.45
N ALA A 55 15.37 -0.53 -2.68
CA ALA A 55 14.58 0.64 -2.30
C ALA A 55 13.25 0.69 -3.07
N GLU A 56 13.26 0.36 -4.37
CA GLU A 56 12.03 0.28 -5.17
C GLU A 56 11.09 -0.82 -4.69
N MET A 57 11.63 -2.01 -4.34
CA MET A 57 10.81 -3.08 -3.76
C MET A 57 10.13 -2.65 -2.46
N ASN A 58 10.86 -1.94 -1.58
CA ASN A 58 10.27 -1.39 -0.37
C ASN A 58 9.16 -0.38 -0.68
N ARG A 59 9.36 0.52 -1.64
CA ARG A 59 8.33 1.48 -2.07
C ARG A 59 7.06 0.78 -2.57
N LEU A 60 7.19 -0.31 -3.33
CA LEU A 60 6.04 -1.09 -3.81
C LEU A 60 5.29 -1.77 -2.66
N ILE A 61 6.04 -2.32 -1.70
CA ILE A 61 5.47 -2.91 -0.48
C ILE A 61 4.76 -1.85 0.36
N ASP A 62 5.39 -0.71 0.59
CA ASP A 62 4.82 0.40 1.36
C ASP A 62 3.54 0.91 0.71
N THR A 63 3.54 1.10 -0.62
CA THR A 63 2.33 1.51 -1.37
C THR A 63 1.18 0.52 -1.15
N PHE A 64 1.47 -0.78 -1.23
CA PHE A 64 0.46 -1.82 -1.00
C PHE A 64 -0.05 -1.88 0.45
N LEU A 65 0.82 -1.60 1.43
CA LEU A 65 0.44 -1.57 2.84
C LEU A 65 -0.32 -0.28 3.20
N ASP A 66 0.02 0.85 2.60
CA ASP A 66 -0.66 2.13 2.83
C ASP A 66 -2.08 2.14 2.25
N GLU A 67 -2.29 1.55 1.06
CA GLU A 67 -3.62 1.31 0.48
C GLU A 67 -4.54 0.53 1.43
N LYS A 68 -3.99 -0.41 2.21
CA LYS A 68 -4.75 -1.17 3.23
C LYS A 68 -5.22 -0.28 4.37
N SER A 69 -4.43 0.71 4.78
CA SER A 69 -4.79 1.58 5.89
C SER A 69 -5.96 2.52 5.52
N GLU A 70 -6.01 3.00 4.28
CA GLU A 70 -7.10 3.88 3.81
C GLU A 70 -8.43 3.14 3.67
N GLU A 71 -8.43 1.90 3.17
CA GLU A 71 -9.62 1.03 3.12
C GLU A 71 -10.18 0.74 4.52
N GLU A 72 -9.31 0.47 5.50
CA GLU A 72 -9.70 0.26 6.89
C GLU A 72 -10.28 1.53 7.53
N HIS A 73 -9.70 2.70 7.25
CA HIS A 73 -10.21 3.98 7.73
C HIS A 73 -11.58 4.35 7.12
N LEU A 74 -11.82 4.08 5.84
CA LEU A 74 -13.11 4.34 5.19
C LEU A 74 -14.22 3.39 5.68
N ALA A 75 -13.86 2.13 5.95
CA ALA A 75 -14.77 1.16 6.57
C ALA A 75 -15.15 1.55 8.01
N LEU A 76 -14.21 2.09 8.79
CA LEU A 76 -14.49 2.59 10.14
C LEU A 76 -15.29 3.90 10.13
N ALA A 77 -15.05 4.80 9.17
CA ALA A 77 -15.80 6.06 9.04
C ALA A 77 -17.24 5.86 8.54
N SER A 78 -17.48 4.87 7.66
CA SER A 78 -18.84 4.55 7.18
C SER A 78 -19.73 3.85 8.22
N SER A 79 -19.14 3.34 9.31
CA SER A 79 -19.84 2.73 10.44
C SER A 79 -20.39 3.76 11.45
N GLN A 80 -20.02 5.04 11.38
CA GLN A 80 -20.47 6.05 12.35
C GLN A 80 -20.84 7.38 11.70
N VAL A 81 -21.97 7.46 10.99
CA VAL A 81 -22.84 8.63 11.07
C VAL A 81 -24.29 8.20 10.81
N SER A 82 -24.99 7.78 11.87
CA SER A 82 -26.45 7.93 11.92
C SER A 82 -26.74 9.05 12.91
N LEU A 83 -26.92 10.26 12.39
CA LEU A 83 -27.47 11.36 13.17
C LEU A 83 -28.99 11.13 13.23
N PRO A 84 -29.58 10.79 14.39
CA PRO A 84 -31.03 10.81 14.49
C PRO A 84 -31.51 12.23 14.25
N ALA A 85 -32.27 12.40 13.17
CA ALA A 85 -33.01 13.62 12.87
C ALA A 85 -34.05 13.85 13.97
N ALA A 86 -33.64 14.49 15.07
CA ALA A 86 -34.55 15.02 16.07
C ALA A 86 -35.13 16.35 15.60
N ALA A 87 -35.89 16.28 14.51
CA ALA A 87 -36.89 17.30 14.21
C ALA A 87 -38.19 16.90 14.92
N ARG A 88 -38.59 17.68 15.94
CA ARG A 88 -39.88 18.40 16.01
C ARG A 88 -40.34 18.69 17.44
N ALA A 89 -40.82 19.92 17.58
CA ALA A 89 -41.92 20.37 18.41
C ALA A 89 -41.72 20.39 19.94
N THR A 90 -41.30 21.56 20.46
CA THR A 90 -41.75 21.98 21.80
C THR A 90 -43.02 22.83 21.63
N PRO A 91 -44.14 22.44 22.25
CA PRO A 91 -45.42 23.14 22.11
C PRO A 91 -45.45 24.45 22.89
N ALA A 92 -46.25 25.38 22.36
CA ALA A 92 -46.60 26.64 22.97
C ALA A 92 -47.13 26.48 24.41
N ARG A 93 -46.74 27.39 25.30
CA ARG A 93 -47.47 27.64 26.56
C ARG A 93 -47.91 29.10 26.63
N ARG A 94 -49.22 29.28 26.69
CA ARG A 94 -49.97 30.53 26.70
C ARG A 94 -50.09 31.10 28.14
N SER A 95 -50.06 32.44 28.19
CA SER A 95 -50.67 33.41 29.12
C SER A 95 -50.30 33.52 30.61
N ARG A 96 -50.02 34.78 30.96
CA ARG A 96 -50.59 35.66 32.02
C ARG A 96 -49.44 36.55 32.51
N ARG A 97 -49.51 37.88 32.57
CA ARG A 97 -50.63 38.81 32.74
C ARG A 97 -50.14 40.21 32.36
#